data_AF-A0A349LFD2-F1
#
_entry.id   AF-A0A349LFD2-F1
#
_cell.length_a   1.000
_cell.length_b   1.000
_cell.length_c   1.000
_cell.angle_alpha   90.00
_cell.angle_beta   90.00
_cell.angle_gamma   90.00
#
_symmetry.space_group_name_H-M   'P 1'
#
loop_
_entity.id
_entity.type
_entity.pdbx_description
1 polymer ?
#
loop_
_entity_poly.entity_id
_entity_poly.type
_entity_poly.pdbx_seq_one_letter_code
_entity_poly.pdbx_strand_id
1 'polypeptide(L)'
;MKVNRSSIILLVLMGISGGTSLAAQSVAEEFDSLHFRSIGPATMSGRISDLAVYEANPAIYYAATAHSGLWKTTSGGALFEPLFQDEGLIALGDVAISQTDPDLVWVGAGESNNRQTTSWGGGVYKSTDGGQTFDHMGLEDSRHINRILIDPRNSEVVLVAATGPLFGSGGDRGVFKTTNGGESWTKVLEVDDDTGANALVRSSTNSNTLYASTYQRRRNACCMNGGGPGSGVWKSVDGGDNWSRVTGGGFPDGPLGRIEVDVYGRDDQVVYALVEGPRVGGNGPGVRDQDEDEEVENLTGLYRSQDG
;
A
#
# COMPACT_ATOMS: atom_id res chain seq x y z
N MET A 1 54.47 -63.39 4.67
CA MET A 1 53.61 -63.58 3.49
C MET A 1 53.93 -62.46 2.51
N LYS A 2 54.40 -62.79 1.30
CA LYS A 2 54.81 -61.86 0.25
C LYS A 2 53.62 -60.96 -0.15
N VAL A 3 53.85 -59.66 -0.39
CA VAL A 3 53.70 -59.02 -1.72
C VAL A 3 54.55 -57.73 -1.73
N ASN A 4 55.25 -57.56 -2.85
CA ASN A 4 56.19 -56.53 -3.25
C ASN A 4 55.48 -55.50 -4.16
N ARG A 5 55.94 -54.24 -4.21
CA ARG A 5 55.92 -53.29 -5.38
C ARG A 5 56.17 -51.86 -4.85
N SER A 6 57.36 -51.31 -5.05
CA SER A 6 57.87 -50.65 -6.27
C SER A 6 57.50 -49.18 -6.34
N SER A 7 58.54 -48.36 -6.36
CA SER A 7 58.59 -46.91 -6.47
C SER A 7 57.85 -46.35 -7.68
N ILE A 8 57.22 -45.18 -7.51
CA ILE A 8 56.93 -44.25 -8.62
C ILE A 8 57.45 -42.87 -8.19
N ILE A 9 58.45 -42.41 -8.94
CA ILE A 9 58.98 -41.05 -8.92
C ILE A 9 57.93 -40.14 -9.55
N LEU A 10 57.46 -39.13 -8.82
CA LEU A 10 56.59 -38.10 -9.38
C LEU A 10 57.47 -36.96 -9.92
N LEU A 11 57.58 -36.89 -11.24
CA LEU A 11 58.14 -35.76 -11.97
C LEU A 11 57.18 -34.56 -11.82
N VAL A 12 57.65 -33.46 -11.22
CA VAL A 12 56.92 -32.18 -11.24
C VAL A 12 57.26 -31.47 -12.54
N LEU A 13 56.33 -31.47 -13.50
CA LEU A 13 56.36 -30.60 -14.66
C LEU A 13 55.91 -29.18 -14.23
N MET A 14 56.83 -28.23 -14.15
CA MET A 14 56.50 -26.80 -14.10
C MET A 14 56.03 -26.36 -15.48
N GLY A 15 54.72 -26.41 -15.72
CA GLY A 15 54.10 -25.72 -16.84
C GLY A 15 53.93 -24.24 -16.49
N ILE A 16 54.73 -23.36 -17.10
CA ILE A 16 54.51 -21.92 -17.08
C ILE A 16 53.33 -21.64 -18.02
N SER A 17 52.10 -21.70 -17.50
CA SER A 17 50.95 -21.12 -18.16
C SER A 17 50.97 -19.61 -17.90
N GLY A 18 51.58 -18.86 -18.82
CA GLY A 18 51.42 -17.41 -18.88
C GLY A 18 49.97 -17.08 -19.24
N GLY A 19 49.08 -17.14 -18.25
CA GLY A 19 47.73 -16.61 -18.38
C GLY A 19 47.83 -15.09 -18.34
N THR A 20 47.68 -14.45 -19.50
CA THR A 20 47.32 -13.03 -19.54
C THR A 20 45.97 -12.91 -18.83
N SER A 21 45.98 -12.40 -17.60
CA SER A 21 44.79 -11.87 -16.97
C SER A 21 44.25 -10.77 -17.86
N LEU A 22 43.17 -11.03 -18.60
CA LEU A 22 42.31 -9.98 -19.12
C LEU A 22 41.77 -9.25 -17.88
N ALA A 23 42.44 -8.16 -17.49
CA ALA A 23 41.86 -7.23 -16.53
C ALA A 23 40.51 -6.82 -17.11
N ALA A 24 39.44 -6.94 -16.33
CA ALA A 24 38.17 -6.34 -16.68
C ALA A 24 38.45 -4.87 -17.04
N GLN A 25 37.99 -4.45 -18.22
CA GLN A 25 38.09 -3.07 -18.62
C GLN A 25 37.42 -2.24 -17.51
N SER A 26 38.19 -1.36 -16.86
CA SER A 26 37.62 -0.47 -15.85
C SER A 26 36.43 0.24 -16.48
N VAL A 27 35.28 0.22 -15.80
CA VAL A 27 34.17 1.09 -16.20
C VAL A 27 34.75 2.50 -16.30
N ALA A 28 34.56 3.08 -17.48
CA ALA A 28 35.27 4.24 -17.97
C ALA A 28 35.10 5.42 -16.97
N GLU A 29 36.20 5.95 -16.40
CA GLU A 29 36.21 7.18 -15.57
C GLU A 29 35.55 8.36 -16.31
N GLU A 30 35.42 8.25 -17.64
CA GLU A 30 34.68 9.12 -18.54
C GLU A 30 33.21 9.34 -18.11
N PHE A 31 32.60 8.38 -17.42
CA PHE A 31 31.23 8.50 -16.92
C PHE A 31 31.10 9.26 -15.59
N ASP A 32 32.19 9.45 -14.84
CA ASP A 32 32.16 10.15 -13.54
C ASP A 32 31.83 11.65 -13.68
N SER A 33 32.00 12.19 -14.90
CA SER A 33 31.61 13.57 -15.23
C SER A 33 30.12 13.73 -15.59
N LEU A 34 29.42 12.61 -15.85
CA LEU A 34 28.00 12.65 -16.17
C LEU A 34 27.19 12.85 -14.90
N HIS A 35 26.30 13.85 -14.94
CA HIS A 35 25.32 14.09 -13.90
C HIS A 35 23.93 14.12 -14.52
N PHE A 36 22.97 13.52 -13.84
CA PHE A 36 21.58 13.65 -14.21
C PHE A 36 21.14 15.10 -14.02
N ARG A 37 20.44 15.65 -15.01
CA ARG A 37 19.72 16.92 -14.87
C ARG A 37 18.27 16.70 -15.25
N SER A 38 17.36 17.32 -14.50
CA SER A 38 15.96 17.33 -14.88
C SER A 38 15.81 18.08 -16.21
N ILE A 39 15.14 17.45 -17.18
CA ILE A 39 14.67 18.10 -18.42
C ILE A 39 13.18 18.49 -18.34
N GLY A 40 12.62 18.38 -17.14
CA GLY A 40 11.20 18.59 -16.83
C GLY A 40 10.30 17.45 -17.33
N PRO A 41 9.08 17.31 -16.78
CA PRO A 41 8.00 16.71 -17.54
C PRO A 41 7.48 17.75 -18.54
N ALA A 42 7.57 17.47 -19.83
CA ALA A 42 6.99 18.36 -20.86
C ALA A 42 5.45 18.29 -20.90
N THR A 43 4.82 17.26 -20.33
CA THR A 43 3.34 17.09 -20.36
C THR A 43 2.75 15.93 -19.53
N MET A 44 3.56 15.03 -18.94
CA MET A 44 3.02 13.83 -18.27
C MET A 44 3.03 13.98 -16.75
N SER A 45 1.85 14.13 -16.16
CA SER A 45 1.66 13.97 -14.71
C SER A 45 1.44 12.50 -14.40
N GLY A 46 2.10 12.01 -13.35
CA GLY A 46 1.78 10.73 -12.71
C GLY A 46 0.48 10.82 -11.90
N ARG A 47 0.02 9.67 -11.41
CA ARG A 47 -1.13 9.60 -10.48
C ARG A 47 -0.62 9.83 -9.06
N ILE A 48 -1.20 10.81 -8.38
CA ILE A 48 -1.07 10.98 -6.94
C ILE A 48 -1.98 9.95 -6.27
N SER A 49 -1.43 9.14 -5.39
CA SER A 49 -2.20 8.17 -4.60
C SER A 49 -2.79 8.82 -3.36
N ASP A 50 -2.01 9.69 -2.70
CA ASP A 50 -2.41 10.30 -1.42
C ASP A 50 -1.64 11.60 -1.10
N LEU A 51 -2.19 12.42 -0.21
CA LEU A 51 -1.60 13.63 0.33
C LEU A 51 -1.70 13.64 1.87
N ALA A 52 -0.58 13.85 2.56
CA ALA A 52 -0.54 14.02 4.00
C ALA A 52 -0.13 15.45 4.37
N VAL A 53 -1.07 16.23 4.93
CA VAL A 53 -0.87 17.63 5.30
C VAL A 53 -0.66 17.77 6.80
N TYR A 54 0.31 18.59 7.22
CA TYR A 54 0.44 18.99 8.62
C TYR A 54 -0.46 20.21 8.89
N GLU A 55 -1.52 20.04 9.66
CA GLU A 55 -2.59 21.03 9.78
C GLU A 55 -2.15 22.33 10.46
N ALA A 56 -1.23 22.26 11.43
CA ALA A 56 -0.73 23.44 12.12
C ALA A 56 0.15 24.33 11.23
N ASN A 57 0.74 23.77 10.16
CA ASN A 57 1.42 24.52 9.12
C ASN A 57 1.22 23.85 7.75
N PRO A 58 0.13 24.19 7.02
CA PRO A 58 -0.20 23.56 5.74
C PRO A 58 0.79 23.82 4.60
N ALA A 59 1.83 24.64 4.84
CA ALA A 59 2.97 24.72 3.92
C ALA A 59 3.78 23.41 3.89
N ILE A 60 3.64 22.56 4.92
CA ILE A 60 4.28 21.26 5.06
C ILE A 60 3.29 20.16 4.69
N TYR A 61 3.57 19.46 3.59
CA TYR A 61 2.84 18.26 3.22
C TYR A 61 3.65 17.32 2.36
N TYR A 62 3.18 16.09 2.29
CA TYR A 62 3.74 15.01 1.50
C TYR A 62 2.78 14.59 0.41
N ALA A 63 3.30 14.22 -0.76
CA ALA A 63 2.55 13.67 -1.86
C ALA A 63 3.10 12.27 -2.21
N ALA A 64 2.28 11.25 -1.98
CA ALA A 64 2.58 9.89 -2.37
C ALA A 64 2.14 9.67 -3.82
N THR A 65 3.01 9.10 -4.63
CA THR A 65 2.73 8.84 -6.03
C THR A 65 2.57 7.35 -6.29
N ALA A 66 1.64 7.02 -7.18
CA ALA A 66 1.41 5.65 -7.61
C ALA A 66 2.70 4.99 -8.12
N HIS A 67 3.52 5.78 -8.82
CA HIS A 67 4.86 5.46 -9.31
C HIS A 67 5.64 6.78 -9.26
N SER A 68 6.90 6.74 -8.81
CA SER A 68 7.83 7.89 -8.60
C SER A 68 8.01 8.37 -7.15
N GLY A 69 7.74 7.51 -6.16
CA GLY A 69 8.15 7.72 -4.77
C GLY A 69 7.35 8.78 -4.03
N LEU A 70 7.96 9.32 -2.98
CA LEU A 70 7.37 10.31 -2.08
C LEU A 70 7.94 11.70 -2.37
N TRP A 71 7.13 12.74 -2.25
CA TRP A 71 7.56 14.12 -2.41
C TRP A 71 7.15 14.94 -1.20
N LYS A 72 8.06 15.75 -0.67
CA LYS A 72 7.77 16.68 0.44
C LYS A 72 7.83 18.11 -0.05
N THR A 73 6.97 18.96 0.49
CA THR A 73 7.11 20.41 0.39
C THR A 73 7.04 21.05 1.76
N THR A 74 7.73 22.18 1.92
CA THR A 74 7.66 23.07 3.08
C THR A 74 7.29 24.50 2.65
N SER A 75 6.94 24.68 1.38
CA SER A 75 6.69 25.97 0.72
C SER A 75 5.25 26.11 0.20
N GLY A 76 4.34 25.24 0.65
CA GLY A 76 2.95 25.21 0.17
C GLY A 76 2.83 24.80 -1.30
N GLY A 77 3.73 23.91 -1.77
CA GLY A 77 3.69 23.36 -3.11
C GLY A 77 4.46 24.14 -4.17
N ALA A 78 5.18 25.20 -3.81
CA ALA A 78 6.03 25.94 -4.74
C ALA A 78 7.28 25.14 -5.16
N LEU A 79 7.85 24.37 -4.23
CA LEU A 79 8.99 23.48 -4.42
C LEU A 79 8.71 22.13 -3.77
N PHE A 80 9.25 21.06 -4.38
CA PHE A 80 9.18 19.70 -3.86
C PHE A 80 10.55 19.05 -3.81
N GLU A 81 10.79 18.31 -2.74
CA GLU A 81 11.97 17.47 -2.54
C GLU A 81 11.56 16.00 -2.75
N PRO A 82 12.25 15.25 -3.63
CA PRO A 82 12.02 13.82 -3.77
C PRO A 82 12.59 13.08 -2.57
N LEU A 83 11.79 12.21 -1.98
CA LEU A 83 12.13 11.33 -0.87
C LEU A 83 11.89 9.87 -1.29
N PHE A 84 12.29 8.90 -0.46
CA PHE A 84 12.04 7.48 -0.69
C PHE A 84 12.66 6.95 -2.00
N GLN A 85 13.79 7.55 -2.43
CA GLN A 85 14.44 7.22 -3.70
C GLN A 85 15.28 5.93 -3.63
N ASP A 86 15.74 5.57 -2.43
CA ASP A 86 16.66 4.45 -2.21
C ASP A 86 15.98 3.18 -1.66
N GLU A 87 14.66 3.21 -1.40
CA GLU A 87 13.88 2.12 -0.80
C GLU A 87 13.42 1.05 -1.80
N GLY A 88 13.97 1.07 -3.02
CA GLY A 88 13.74 0.09 -4.09
C GLY A 88 12.38 0.23 -4.78
N LEU A 89 11.29 -0.19 -4.12
CA LEU A 89 9.94 -0.19 -4.71
C LEU A 89 9.23 1.16 -4.52
N ILE A 90 9.31 2.01 -5.53
CA ILE A 90 8.85 3.42 -5.51
C ILE A 90 7.34 3.62 -5.78
N ALA A 91 6.53 2.57 -5.71
CA ALA A 91 5.08 2.67 -5.86
C ALA A 91 4.46 2.86 -4.48
N LEU A 92 3.71 3.93 -4.26
CA LEU A 92 3.12 4.25 -2.97
C LEU A 92 1.59 4.23 -3.03
N GLY A 93 0.99 3.69 -1.98
CA GLY A 93 -0.46 3.65 -1.79
C GLY A 93 -0.97 4.68 -0.79
N ASP A 94 -0.19 5.02 0.24
CA ASP A 94 -0.60 5.95 1.30
C ASP A 94 0.62 6.66 1.94
N VAL A 95 0.41 7.87 2.47
CA VAL A 95 1.34 8.54 3.36
C VAL A 95 0.58 9.10 4.56
N ALA A 96 1.16 9.02 5.75
CA ALA A 96 0.58 9.63 6.94
C ALA A 96 1.63 10.44 7.70
N ILE A 97 1.26 11.66 8.08
CA ILE A 97 2.08 12.54 8.94
C ILE A 97 1.42 12.66 10.30
N SER A 98 2.22 12.61 11.37
CA SER A 98 1.70 12.88 12.71
C SER A 98 1.34 14.35 12.87
N GLN A 99 0.14 14.62 13.39
CA GLN A 99 -0.32 15.99 13.65
C GLN A 99 0.28 16.61 14.91
N THR A 100 1.04 15.84 15.70
CA THR A 100 1.80 16.33 16.86
C THR A 100 3.29 16.47 16.59
N ASP A 101 3.78 15.89 15.49
CA ASP A 101 5.19 15.90 15.11
C ASP A 101 5.33 15.74 13.58
N PRO A 102 5.65 16.81 12.82
CA PRO A 102 5.74 16.73 11.37
C PRO A 102 6.96 15.94 10.87
N ASP A 103 7.89 15.53 11.73
CA ASP A 103 9.02 14.69 11.35
C ASP A 103 8.68 13.18 11.42
N LEU A 104 7.61 12.81 12.13
CA LEU A 104 7.09 11.45 12.15
C LEU A 104 6.17 11.19 10.96
N VAL A 105 6.67 10.39 10.02
CA VAL A 105 5.98 10.06 8.76
C VAL A 105 5.93 8.56 8.57
N TRP A 106 4.77 8.05 8.15
CA TRP A 106 4.57 6.68 7.75
C TRP A 106 4.25 6.59 6.27
N VAL A 107 4.77 5.58 5.59
CA VAL A 107 4.61 5.38 4.16
C VAL A 107 4.15 3.96 3.89
N GLY A 108 3.05 3.83 3.14
CA GLY A 108 2.52 2.57 2.67
C GLY A 108 2.96 2.33 1.24
N ALA A 109 3.82 1.34 1.02
CA ALA A 109 4.26 0.96 -0.31
C ALA A 109 3.22 0.03 -0.98
N GLY A 110 3.14 0.14 -2.30
CA GLY A 110 2.27 -0.64 -3.16
C GLY A 110 0.97 0.09 -3.44
N GLU A 111 0.82 0.48 -4.69
CA GLU A 111 -0.35 1.20 -5.16
C GLU A 111 -1.58 0.28 -5.11
N SER A 112 -2.68 0.69 -4.49
CA SER A 112 -3.79 -0.23 -4.16
C SER A 112 -4.93 -0.25 -5.18
N ASN A 113 -4.91 0.59 -6.22
CA ASN A 113 -5.93 0.52 -7.27
C ASN A 113 -5.88 -0.84 -7.98
N ASN A 114 -7.05 -1.31 -8.37
CA ASN A 114 -7.22 -2.61 -8.99
C ASN A 114 -6.97 -2.54 -10.51
N ARG A 115 -5.81 -2.04 -10.96
CA ARG A 115 -5.45 -1.90 -12.40
C ARG A 115 -4.36 -2.91 -12.81
N GLN A 116 -4.28 -3.23 -14.10
CA GLN A 116 -3.21 -4.11 -14.63
C GLN A 116 -1.82 -3.50 -14.53
N THR A 117 -1.75 -2.16 -14.51
CA THR A 117 -0.51 -1.39 -14.44
C THR A 117 -0.09 -1.07 -13.01
N THR A 118 -0.77 -1.64 -12.02
CA THR A 118 -0.49 -1.41 -10.61
C THR A 118 0.78 -2.16 -10.18
N SER A 119 1.71 -1.44 -9.56
CA SER A 119 2.92 -2.00 -8.96
C SER A 119 2.71 -2.35 -7.50
N TRP A 120 3.23 -3.51 -7.08
CA TRP A 120 3.35 -3.86 -5.67
C TRP A 120 4.48 -3.06 -5.01
N GLY A 121 4.43 -2.99 -3.68
CA GLY A 121 5.44 -2.36 -2.83
C GLY A 121 5.97 -3.30 -1.75
N GLY A 122 6.86 -2.75 -0.93
CA GLY A 122 7.59 -3.47 0.12
C GLY A 122 6.94 -3.48 1.50
N GLY A 123 5.67 -3.08 1.65
CA GLY A 123 5.00 -3.00 2.97
C GLY A 123 5.01 -1.60 3.56
N VAL A 124 5.25 -1.47 4.86
CA VAL A 124 5.15 -0.21 5.61
C VAL A 124 6.53 0.31 5.99
N TYR A 125 6.73 1.62 5.93
CA TYR A 125 7.96 2.30 6.31
C TYR A 125 7.66 3.46 7.26
N LYS A 126 8.62 3.77 8.14
CA LYS A 126 8.53 4.85 9.13
C LYS A 126 9.76 5.74 9.01
N SER A 127 9.55 7.04 9.09
CA SER A 127 10.60 8.04 9.24
C SER A 127 10.35 8.87 10.49
N THR A 128 11.44 9.25 11.16
CA THR A 128 11.43 10.13 12.34
C THR A 128 12.24 11.42 12.12
N ASP A 129 12.66 11.66 10.88
CA ASP A 129 13.47 12.81 10.45
C ASP A 129 12.84 13.55 9.26
N GLY A 130 11.52 13.45 9.15
CA GLY A 130 10.75 14.13 8.11
C GLY A 130 10.91 13.53 6.72
N GLY A 131 11.29 12.25 6.64
CA GLY A 131 11.41 11.47 5.41
C GLY A 131 12.80 11.49 4.77
N GLN A 132 13.85 11.88 5.52
CA GLN A 132 15.23 11.79 5.04
C GLN A 132 15.73 10.34 5.08
N THR A 133 15.36 9.60 6.12
CA THR A 133 15.61 8.16 6.23
C THR A 133 14.32 7.41 6.57
N PHE A 134 14.26 6.15 6.15
CA PHE A 134 13.12 5.28 6.38
C PHE A 134 13.58 3.94 6.98
N ASP A 135 12.92 3.55 8.06
CA ASP A 135 13.02 2.22 8.61
C ASP A 135 11.86 1.37 8.09
N HIS A 136 12.17 0.13 7.70
CA HIS A 136 11.16 -0.81 7.22
C HIS A 136 10.44 -1.49 8.39
N MET A 137 9.11 -1.45 8.37
CA MET A 137 8.23 -1.84 9.48
C MET A 137 7.44 -3.12 9.19
N GLY A 138 7.77 -3.85 8.13
CA GLY A 138 7.12 -5.12 7.75
C GLY A 138 5.85 -4.97 6.92
N LEU A 139 5.00 -6.01 6.93
CA LEU A 139 3.81 -6.18 6.07
C LEU A 139 4.15 -6.27 4.57
N GLU A 140 5.33 -6.81 4.22
CA GLU A 140 5.78 -6.94 2.82
C GLU A 140 4.85 -7.84 2.01
N ASP A 141 4.32 -8.88 2.66
CA ASP A 141 3.41 -9.83 2.05
C ASP A 141 2.04 -9.23 1.72
N SER A 142 1.74 -8.01 2.22
CA SER A 142 0.55 -7.29 1.77
C SER A 142 0.68 -6.83 0.33
N ARG A 143 1.89 -6.47 -0.11
CA ARG A 143 2.21 -5.88 -1.42
C ARG A 143 1.51 -4.56 -1.76
N HIS A 144 0.40 -4.22 -1.08
CA HIS A 144 -0.46 -3.07 -1.35
C HIS A 144 -1.03 -2.55 -0.03
N ILE A 145 -0.47 -1.44 0.44
CA ILE A 145 -0.98 -0.70 1.60
C ILE A 145 -1.85 0.45 1.08
N ASN A 146 -3.08 0.57 1.58
CA ASN A 146 -4.05 1.56 1.07
C ASN A 146 -4.34 2.68 2.07
N ARG A 147 -4.06 2.45 3.37
CA ARG A 147 -4.28 3.46 4.41
C ARG A 147 -3.42 3.19 5.66
N ILE A 148 -2.90 4.24 6.31
CA ILE A 148 -2.14 4.19 7.58
C ILE A 148 -2.60 5.26 8.58
N LEU A 149 -3.45 4.91 9.56
CA LEU A 149 -3.94 5.84 10.60
C LEU A 149 -3.03 5.87 11.83
N ILE A 150 -2.38 7.01 12.07
CA ILE A 150 -1.69 7.31 13.34
C ILE A 150 -2.73 7.76 14.37
N ASP A 151 -2.73 7.21 15.59
CA ASP A 151 -3.60 7.66 16.68
C ASP A 151 -3.12 9.04 17.19
N PRO A 152 -3.99 10.07 17.22
CA PRO A 152 -3.60 11.41 17.68
C PRO A 152 -3.26 11.48 19.18
N ARG A 153 -3.62 10.46 19.97
CA ARG A 153 -3.36 10.39 21.41
C ARG A 153 -2.03 9.72 21.74
N ASN A 154 -1.54 8.86 20.85
CA ASN A 154 -0.29 8.13 21.01
C ASN A 154 0.24 7.70 19.64
N SER A 155 1.31 8.34 19.18
CA SER A 155 1.91 8.09 17.87
C SER A 155 2.53 6.70 17.70
N GLU A 156 2.70 5.94 18.79
CA GLU A 156 3.12 4.53 18.74
C GLU A 156 1.97 3.58 18.37
N VAL A 157 0.72 4.08 18.37
CA VAL A 157 -0.46 3.32 17.95
C VAL A 157 -0.81 3.69 16.51
N VAL A 158 -0.66 2.73 15.61
CA VAL A 158 -0.92 2.91 14.18
C VAL A 158 -1.78 1.77 13.66
N LEU A 159 -2.77 2.08 12.81
CA LEU A 159 -3.57 1.09 12.09
C LEU A 159 -3.28 1.14 10.60
N VAL A 160 -3.23 -0.01 9.94
CA VAL A 160 -2.91 -0.15 8.51
C VAL A 160 -4.01 -0.94 7.81
N ALA A 161 -4.54 -0.38 6.72
CA ALA A 161 -5.41 -1.09 5.78
C ALA A 161 -4.54 -1.80 4.74
N ALA A 162 -4.33 -3.08 4.96
CA ALA A 162 -3.57 -3.97 4.08
C ALA A 162 -4.54 -4.59 3.06
N THR A 163 -4.44 -4.19 1.79
CA THR A 163 -5.34 -4.70 0.74
C THR A 163 -4.93 -6.10 0.29
N GLY A 164 -3.66 -6.46 0.45
CA GLY A 164 -3.12 -7.76 0.07
C GLY A 164 -2.82 -7.91 -1.43
N PRO A 165 -2.14 -9.01 -1.82
CA PRO A 165 -1.64 -9.25 -3.17
C PRO A 165 -2.73 -9.23 -4.26
N LEU A 166 -2.58 -8.43 -5.31
CA LEU A 166 -3.60 -8.33 -6.35
C LEU A 166 -3.77 -9.64 -7.17
N PHE A 167 -2.69 -10.40 -7.35
CA PHE A 167 -2.62 -11.56 -8.26
C PHE A 167 -2.56 -12.93 -7.55
N GLY A 168 -2.78 -13.02 -6.23
CA GLY A 168 -2.80 -14.30 -5.50
C GLY A 168 -3.42 -14.26 -4.10
N SER A 169 -4.01 -15.39 -3.68
CA SER A 169 -4.63 -15.61 -2.36
C SER A 169 -3.65 -15.46 -1.20
N GLY A 170 -4.20 -15.16 -0.02
CA GLY A 170 -3.44 -14.98 1.21
C GLY A 170 -2.64 -13.68 1.23
N GLY A 171 -1.45 -13.74 1.84
CA GLY A 171 -0.63 -12.58 2.19
C GLY A 171 -1.22 -11.78 3.36
N ASP A 172 -0.64 -10.61 3.63
CA ASP A 172 -1.16 -9.73 4.66
C ASP A 172 -2.38 -8.96 4.14
N ARG A 173 -3.56 -9.36 4.63
CA ARG A 173 -4.86 -8.79 4.32
C ARG A 173 -5.61 -8.39 5.58
N GLY A 174 -6.34 -7.29 5.47
CA GLY A 174 -7.23 -6.80 6.51
C GLY A 174 -6.68 -5.58 7.23
N VAL A 175 -7.12 -5.35 8.46
CA VAL A 175 -6.61 -4.25 9.28
C VAL A 175 -5.56 -4.79 10.24
N PHE A 176 -4.39 -4.16 10.24
CA PHE A 176 -3.31 -4.43 11.19
C PHE A 176 -3.16 -3.27 12.15
N LYS A 177 -2.81 -3.55 13.41
CA LYS A 177 -2.58 -2.56 14.45
C LYS A 177 -1.24 -2.81 15.13
N THR A 178 -0.47 -1.76 15.33
CA THR A 178 0.70 -1.74 16.22
C THR A 178 0.39 -0.85 17.43
N THR A 179 1.07 -1.13 18.54
CA THR A 179 1.03 -0.31 19.77
C THR A 179 2.43 0.02 20.30
N ASN A 180 3.46 -0.35 19.54
CA ASN A 180 4.88 -0.20 19.82
C ASN A 180 5.60 0.38 18.59
N GLY A 181 4.95 1.29 17.87
CA GLY A 181 5.60 2.09 16.85
C GLY A 181 6.07 1.33 15.61
N GLY A 182 5.48 0.17 15.32
CA GLY A 182 5.79 -0.66 14.15
C GLY A 182 6.70 -1.85 14.41
N GLU A 183 7.22 -2.02 15.63
CA GLU A 183 8.07 -3.18 15.96
C GLU A 183 7.32 -4.51 15.80
N SER A 184 6.00 -4.51 16.06
CA SER A 184 5.13 -5.66 15.76
C SER A 184 3.72 -5.24 15.38
N TRP A 185 3.05 -6.12 14.65
CA TRP A 185 1.69 -5.92 14.14
C TRP A 185 0.76 -7.05 14.60
N THR A 186 -0.47 -6.68 14.98
CA THR A 186 -1.57 -7.59 15.26
C THR A 186 -2.63 -7.42 14.18
N LYS A 187 -3.06 -8.50 13.53
CA LYS A 187 -4.20 -8.47 12.61
C LYS A 187 -5.49 -8.38 13.44
N VAL A 188 -6.23 -7.29 13.29
CA VAL A 188 -7.42 -6.96 14.10
C VAL A 188 -8.73 -7.04 13.31
N LEU A 189 -8.68 -7.03 11.98
CA LEU A 189 -9.82 -7.32 11.12
C LEU A 189 -9.37 -8.26 9.99
N GLU A 190 -10.04 -9.39 9.85
CA GLU A 190 -9.81 -10.40 8.82
C GLU A 190 -11.15 -10.87 8.26
N VAL A 191 -11.20 -11.20 6.97
CA VAL A 191 -12.41 -11.71 6.32
C VAL A 191 -12.12 -13.08 5.69
N ASP A 192 -11.28 -13.10 4.65
CA ASP A 192 -10.84 -14.30 3.94
C ASP A 192 -9.54 -14.02 3.15
N ASP A 193 -9.03 -15.04 2.46
CA ASP A 193 -7.78 -14.99 1.69
C ASP A 193 -7.83 -14.11 0.42
N ASP A 194 -9.01 -13.61 0.04
CA ASP A 194 -9.25 -12.79 -1.16
C ASP A 194 -9.68 -11.35 -0.85
N THR A 195 -9.84 -11.05 0.43
CA THR A 195 -10.45 -9.80 0.92
C THR A 195 -9.50 -9.06 1.86
N GLY A 196 -9.02 -7.89 1.43
CA GLY A 196 -8.20 -7.00 2.26
C GLY A 196 -8.98 -5.78 2.75
N ALA A 197 -8.35 -4.94 3.58
CA ALA A 197 -8.92 -3.65 3.96
C ALA A 197 -8.58 -2.59 2.90
N ASN A 198 -9.53 -1.70 2.60
CA ASN A 198 -9.41 -0.67 1.57
C ASN A 198 -9.35 0.74 2.18
N ALA A 199 -10.32 1.09 3.02
CA ALA A 199 -10.37 2.39 3.69
C ALA A 199 -10.31 2.24 5.20
N LEU A 200 -9.81 3.27 5.88
CA LEU A 200 -9.77 3.39 7.34
C LEU A 200 -9.93 4.87 7.71
N VAL A 201 -10.95 5.17 8.51
CA VAL A 201 -11.23 6.51 9.02
C VAL A 201 -11.50 6.46 10.53
N ARG A 202 -11.06 7.50 11.23
CA ARG A 202 -11.28 7.67 12.67
C ARG A 202 -12.21 8.86 12.90
N SER A 203 -13.11 8.74 13.86
CA SER A 203 -13.91 9.86 14.34
C SER A 203 -13.02 10.98 14.89
N SER A 204 -13.34 12.23 14.52
CA SER A 204 -12.68 13.45 15.04
C SER A 204 -13.09 13.77 16.49
N THR A 205 -14.26 13.31 16.94
CA THR A 205 -14.81 13.60 18.28
C THR A 205 -14.63 12.46 19.27
N ASN A 206 -14.35 11.24 18.80
CA ASN A 206 -14.09 10.08 19.64
C ASN A 206 -13.10 9.12 18.96
N SER A 207 -11.82 9.22 19.33
CA SER A 207 -10.74 8.41 18.75
C SER A 207 -10.88 6.88 18.91
N ASN A 208 -11.81 6.40 19.74
CA ASN A 208 -12.12 4.96 19.83
C ASN A 208 -13.09 4.49 18.73
N THR A 209 -13.82 5.40 18.09
CA THR A 209 -14.72 5.06 17.00
C THR A 209 -13.97 5.12 15.68
N LEU A 210 -13.91 3.98 14.99
CA LEU A 210 -13.32 3.86 13.66
C LEU A 210 -14.27 3.16 12.70
N TYR A 211 -14.10 3.47 11.42
CA TYR A 211 -14.73 2.74 10.33
C TYR A 211 -13.66 2.23 9.38
N ALA A 212 -13.86 1.00 8.90
CA ALA A 212 -13.03 0.39 7.88
C ALA A 212 -13.92 -0.11 6.75
N SER A 213 -13.38 -0.17 5.54
CA SER A 213 -13.98 -0.97 4.47
C SER A 213 -13.08 -2.13 4.10
N THR A 214 -13.69 -3.26 3.72
CA THR A 214 -13.01 -4.39 3.12
C THR A 214 -13.34 -4.48 1.64
N TYR A 215 -12.40 -4.99 0.85
CA TYR A 215 -12.51 -5.09 -0.59
C TYR A 215 -12.04 -6.47 -1.07
N GLN A 216 -13.00 -7.27 -1.52
CA GLN A 216 -12.73 -8.55 -2.17
C GLN A 216 -12.31 -8.28 -3.62
N ARG A 217 -11.06 -8.60 -3.96
CA ARG A 217 -10.52 -8.32 -5.30
C ARG A 217 -9.47 -9.32 -5.76
N ARG A 218 -9.52 -9.62 -7.07
CA ARG A 218 -8.55 -10.47 -7.77
C ARG A 218 -8.28 -9.95 -9.17
N ARG A 219 -7.06 -10.14 -9.65
CA ARG A 219 -6.77 -10.10 -11.09
C ARG A 219 -6.10 -11.36 -11.57
N ASN A 220 -6.50 -11.74 -12.79
CA ASN A 220 -5.87 -12.76 -13.61
C ASN A 220 -5.48 -12.13 -14.96
N ALA A 221 -4.80 -12.89 -15.82
CA ALA A 221 -4.32 -12.39 -17.11
C ALA A 221 -5.41 -11.73 -17.99
N CYS A 222 -6.62 -12.28 -18.00
CA CYS A 222 -7.74 -11.80 -18.82
C CYS A 222 -8.70 -10.86 -18.09
N CYS A 223 -8.77 -10.95 -16.76
CA CYS A 223 -10.01 -10.71 -16.05
C CYS A 223 -9.77 -10.10 -14.67
N MET A 224 -10.80 -9.43 -14.16
CA MET A 224 -10.79 -8.79 -12.84
C MET A 224 -12.04 -9.23 -12.08
N ASN A 225 -11.85 -9.65 -10.83
CA ASN A 225 -12.92 -9.61 -9.86
C ASN A 225 -12.81 -8.28 -9.10
N GLY A 226 -13.87 -7.46 -9.20
CA GLY A 226 -13.97 -6.15 -8.58
C GLY A 226 -14.94 -6.09 -7.41
N GLY A 227 -15.35 -7.22 -6.83
CA GLY A 227 -16.22 -7.25 -5.65
C GLY A 227 -16.57 -8.66 -5.17
N GLY A 228 -17.41 -8.74 -4.14
CA GLY A 228 -17.87 -10.01 -3.61
C GLY A 228 -18.45 -9.89 -2.19
N PRO A 229 -18.89 -11.01 -1.59
CA PRO A 229 -19.47 -11.03 -0.25
C PRO A 229 -18.49 -10.58 0.86
N GLY A 230 -17.18 -10.66 0.62
CA GLY A 230 -16.16 -10.19 1.56
C GLY A 230 -16.05 -8.66 1.65
N SER A 231 -16.53 -7.93 0.63
CA SER A 231 -16.57 -6.47 0.68
C SER A 231 -17.64 -5.97 1.66
N GLY A 232 -17.37 -4.85 2.33
CA GLY A 232 -18.32 -4.27 3.28
C GLY A 232 -17.71 -3.17 4.14
N VAL A 233 -18.53 -2.59 5.00
CA VAL A 233 -18.12 -1.60 6.00
C VAL A 233 -18.14 -2.21 7.39
N TRP A 234 -17.18 -1.84 8.21
CA TRP A 234 -16.98 -2.31 9.57
C TRP A 234 -16.85 -1.12 10.51
N LYS A 235 -17.38 -1.26 11.73
CA LYS A 235 -17.26 -0.26 12.79
C LYS A 235 -16.54 -0.86 13.99
N SER A 236 -15.61 -0.10 14.56
CA SER A 236 -15.03 -0.33 15.88
C SER A 236 -15.43 0.80 16.81
N VAL A 237 -15.58 0.49 18.11
CA VAL A 237 -15.85 1.46 19.18
C VAL A 237 -14.81 1.39 20.32
N ASP A 238 -13.74 0.64 20.11
CA ASP A 238 -12.68 0.34 21.08
C ASP A 238 -11.27 0.60 20.53
N GLY A 239 -11.14 1.51 19.56
CA GLY A 239 -9.84 1.88 19.01
C GLY A 239 -9.29 0.85 18.02
N GLY A 240 -10.16 0.07 17.40
CA GLY A 240 -9.83 -0.88 16.34
C GLY A 240 -9.43 -2.26 16.84
N ASP A 241 -9.68 -2.58 18.11
CA ASP A 241 -9.39 -3.91 18.68
C ASP A 241 -10.45 -4.93 18.26
N ASN A 242 -11.72 -4.52 18.20
CA ASN A 242 -12.82 -5.34 17.70
C ASN A 242 -13.65 -4.58 16.66
N TRP A 243 -14.19 -5.34 15.70
CA TRP A 243 -14.93 -4.80 14.56
C TRP A 243 -16.26 -5.52 14.38
N SER A 244 -17.31 -4.76 14.08
CA SER A 244 -18.63 -5.26 13.74
C SER A 244 -19.00 -4.84 12.32
N ARG A 245 -19.47 -5.77 11.49
CA ARG A 245 -19.94 -5.47 10.14
C ARG A 245 -21.19 -4.59 10.21
N VAL A 246 -21.25 -3.55 9.38
CA VAL A 246 -22.42 -2.69 9.23
C VAL A 246 -23.43 -3.38 8.31
N THR A 247 -24.67 -3.51 8.78
CA THR A 247 -25.80 -4.08 8.03
C THR A 247 -27.09 -3.33 8.38
N GLY A 248 -28.07 -3.36 7.47
CA GLY A 248 -29.34 -2.63 7.64
C GLY A 248 -29.17 -1.10 7.60
N GLY A 249 -30.19 -0.37 8.05
CA GLY A 249 -30.17 1.11 8.07
C GLY A 249 -29.89 1.72 6.69
N GLY A 250 -30.50 1.15 5.65
CA GLY A 250 -30.43 1.66 4.29
C GLY A 250 -29.09 1.39 3.58
N PHE A 251 -28.12 0.79 4.28
CA PHE A 251 -26.87 0.33 3.67
C PHE A 251 -27.12 -0.91 2.79
N PRO A 252 -26.51 -0.99 1.59
CA PRO A 252 -26.82 -2.07 0.65
C PRO A 252 -26.33 -3.41 1.18
N ASP A 253 -27.20 -4.41 1.09
CA ASP A 253 -26.87 -5.81 1.32
C ASP A 253 -26.40 -6.50 0.03
N GLY A 254 -25.84 -7.69 0.16
CA GLY A 254 -25.34 -8.50 -0.95
C GLY A 254 -23.85 -8.32 -1.25
N PRO A 255 -23.36 -8.87 -2.38
CA PRO A 255 -21.98 -8.70 -2.80
C PRO A 255 -21.71 -7.23 -3.17
N LEU A 256 -20.61 -6.66 -2.66
CA LEU A 256 -20.24 -5.25 -2.91
C LEU A 256 -18.87 -5.15 -3.58
N GLY A 257 -18.64 -4.05 -4.28
CA GLY A 257 -17.36 -3.69 -4.87
C GLY A 257 -16.43 -2.96 -3.91
N ARG A 258 -15.60 -2.06 -4.44
CA ARG A 258 -14.76 -1.17 -3.62
C ARG A 258 -15.64 -0.17 -2.87
N ILE A 259 -15.27 0.11 -1.62
CA ILE A 259 -15.97 1.08 -0.78
C ILE A 259 -14.97 2.05 -0.18
N GLU A 260 -15.20 3.34 -0.36
CA GLU A 260 -14.54 4.40 0.41
C GLU A 260 -15.47 4.89 1.52
N VAL A 261 -14.92 5.17 2.70
CA VAL A 261 -15.68 5.67 3.85
C VAL A 261 -15.03 6.92 4.43
N ASP A 262 -15.84 7.88 4.83
CA ASP A 262 -15.40 9.07 5.55
C ASP A 262 -16.44 9.54 6.57
N VAL A 263 -15.99 10.30 7.56
CA VAL A 263 -16.84 10.81 8.66
C VAL A 263 -16.91 12.33 8.59
N TYR A 264 -18.08 12.90 8.86
CA TYR A 264 -18.21 14.33 8.92
C TYR A 264 -17.50 14.90 10.16
N GLY A 265 -16.45 15.69 9.96
CA GLY A 265 -15.57 16.12 11.05
C GLY A 265 -16.21 16.93 12.19
N ARG A 266 -17.42 17.49 12.02
CA ARG A 266 -18.14 18.20 13.09
C ARG A 266 -19.17 17.36 13.82
N ASP A 267 -19.60 16.25 13.23
CA ASP A 267 -20.57 15.31 13.79
C ASP A 267 -20.27 13.92 13.21
N ASP A 268 -19.51 13.15 13.99
CA ASP A 268 -19.05 11.81 13.63
C ASP A 268 -20.18 10.77 13.56
N GLN A 269 -21.42 11.16 13.89
CA GLN A 269 -22.61 10.33 13.66
C GLN A 269 -23.04 10.35 12.19
N VAL A 270 -22.51 11.29 11.39
CA VAL A 270 -22.70 11.32 9.95
C VAL A 270 -21.50 10.65 9.27
N VAL A 271 -21.75 9.47 8.71
CA VAL A 271 -20.79 8.68 7.94
C VAL A 271 -21.25 8.66 6.49
N TYR A 272 -20.30 8.87 5.58
CA TYR A 272 -20.50 8.74 4.15
C TYR A 272 -19.78 7.49 3.65
N ALA A 273 -20.43 6.73 2.78
CA ALA A 273 -19.83 5.60 2.09
C ALA A 273 -20.08 5.70 0.59
N LEU A 274 -19.01 5.74 -0.21
CA LEU A 274 -19.11 5.61 -1.66
C LEU A 274 -18.91 4.14 -2.01
N VAL A 275 -19.97 3.50 -2.48
CA VAL A 275 -20.01 2.06 -2.75
C VAL A 275 -20.03 1.83 -4.26
N GLU A 276 -19.13 0.99 -4.75
CA GLU A 276 -19.22 0.38 -6.07
C GLU A 276 -20.08 -0.89 -5.96
N GLY A 277 -21.05 -1.09 -6.86
CA GLY A 277 -21.73 -2.37 -7.03
C GLY A 277 -20.73 -3.46 -7.45
N PRO A 278 -21.05 -4.74 -7.24
CA PRO A 278 -20.12 -5.81 -7.57
C PRO A 278 -19.91 -5.87 -9.08
N ARG A 279 -18.65 -5.82 -9.53
CA ARG A 279 -18.30 -6.06 -10.93
C ARG A 279 -17.80 -7.48 -11.12
N VAL A 280 -18.63 -8.34 -11.69
CA VAL A 280 -18.21 -9.63 -12.24
C VAL A 280 -17.57 -9.36 -13.60
N GLY A 281 -16.26 -9.61 -13.73
CA GLY A 281 -15.51 -9.22 -14.92
C GLY A 281 -15.89 -10.01 -16.18
N GLY A 282 -16.55 -9.35 -17.14
CA GLY A 282 -16.59 -9.74 -18.54
C GLY A 282 -15.90 -8.69 -19.41
N ASN A 283 -14.61 -8.86 -19.71
CA ASN A 283 -13.92 -8.03 -20.71
C ASN A 283 -13.46 -8.86 -21.92
N GLY A 284 -14.29 -9.83 -22.30
CA GLY A 284 -14.26 -10.46 -23.62
C GLY A 284 -15.45 -9.95 -24.46
N PRO A 285 -15.32 -9.81 -25.78
CA PRO A 285 -16.47 -9.47 -26.61
C PRO A 285 -17.45 -10.65 -26.58
N GLY A 286 -18.62 -10.47 -25.96
CA GLY A 286 -19.78 -11.32 -26.25
C GLY A 286 -20.49 -12.05 -25.11
N VAL A 287 -20.28 -11.74 -23.83
CA VAL A 287 -21.21 -12.21 -22.78
C VAL A 287 -21.46 -11.08 -21.78
N ARG A 288 -22.51 -10.29 -22.06
CA ARG A 288 -23.21 -9.45 -21.09
C ARG A 288 -24.61 -10.05 -20.99
N ASP A 289 -24.88 -10.82 -19.95
CA ASP A 289 -26.24 -11.27 -19.68
C ASP A 289 -26.99 -10.10 -19.05
N GLN A 290 -27.80 -9.43 -19.87
CA GLN A 290 -28.49 -8.16 -19.54
C GLN A 290 -29.57 -8.30 -18.46
N ASP A 291 -29.90 -9.53 -18.02
CA ASP A 291 -31.06 -9.80 -17.18
C ASP A 291 -30.73 -9.98 -15.68
N GLU A 292 -29.44 -10.13 -15.30
CA GLU A 292 -28.99 -10.07 -13.90
C GLU A 292 -28.52 -8.65 -13.49
N ASP A 293 -28.42 -7.73 -14.44
CA ASP A 293 -27.79 -6.42 -14.27
C ASP A 293 -28.72 -5.36 -13.61
N GLU A 294 -30.06 -5.46 -13.70
CA GLU A 294 -30.95 -4.41 -13.19
C GLU A 294 -31.07 -4.36 -11.64
N GLU A 295 -30.91 -5.48 -10.92
CA GLU A 295 -30.88 -5.47 -9.44
C GLU A 295 -29.48 -5.15 -8.89
N VAL A 296 -28.41 -5.49 -9.63
CA VAL A 296 -27.02 -5.33 -9.20
C VAL A 296 -26.47 -3.93 -9.49
N GLU A 297 -26.96 -3.25 -10.53
CA GLU A 297 -26.61 -1.85 -10.83
C GLU A 297 -27.15 -0.85 -9.77
N ASN A 298 -28.13 -1.24 -8.95
CA ASN A 298 -28.74 -0.37 -7.93
C ASN A 298 -27.95 -0.25 -6.61
N LEU A 299 -26.81 -0.95 -6.44
CA LEU A 299 -25.98 -0.87 -5.22
C LEU A 299 -24.86 0.18 -5.32
N THR A 300 -24.60 0.72 -6.52
CA THR A 300 -23.58 1.76 -6.69
C THR A 300 -24.13 3.11 -6.26
N GLY A 301 -23.48 3.77 -5.31
CA GLY A 301 -23.96 5.06 -4.86
C GLY A 301 -23.20 5.66 -3.68
N LEU A 302 -23.59 6.89 -3.35
CA LEU A 302 -23.18 7.55 -2.12
C LEU A 302 -24.27 7.30 -1.07
N TYR A 303 -23.88 6.67 0.03
CA TYR A 303 -24.74 6.38 1.17
C TYR A 303 -24.35 7.29 2.34
N ARG A 304 -25.34 7.76 3.08
CA ARG A 304 -25.16 8.59 4.27
C ARG A 304 -25.92 7.96 5.44
N SER A 305 -25.28 7.83 6.60
CA SER A 305 -25.82 7.15 7.79
C SER A 305 -27.13 7.70 8.35
N GLN A 306 -27.58 8.89 7.93
CA GLN A 306 -28.81 9.53 8.40
C GLN A 306 -30.00 9.34 7.45
N ASP A 307 -29.80 8.71 6.29
CA ASP A 307 -30.84 8.62 5.26
C ASP A 307 -31.77 7.41 5.45
N GLY A 308 -31.57 6.59 6.50
CA GLY A 308 -32.54 5.60 6.96
C GLY A 308 -31.94 4.27 7.36
#